data_AF-A0A453M810-F1
#
_entry.id   AF-A0A453M810-F1
#
_cell.length_a   1.000
_cell.length_b   1.000
_cell.length_c   1.000
_cell.angle_alpha   90.00
_cell.angle_beta   90.00
_cell.angle_gamma   90.00
#
_symmetry.space_group_name_H-M   'P 1'
#
loop_
_entity.id
_entity.type
_entity.pdbx_description
1 polymer ?
#
loop_
_entity_poly.entity_id
_entity_poly.type
_entity_poly.pdbx_seq_one_letter_code
_entity_poly.pdbx_strand_id
1 'polypeptide(L)'
;DELVEHYLCRKAAGQRLPVPIIAEVDLYRFDPWALPDRALFGTREWYFFTPRDRKYPNGSRPNRAAGNGYWKATGADKPVAPHPCCFD
;
A
#
# COMPACT_ATOMS: atom_id res chain seq x y z
N ASP A 1 2.33 -11.53 7.44
CA ASP A 1 2.76 -12.36 6.29
C ASP A 1 1.72 -12.40 5.17
N GLU A 2 0.45 -12.73 5.43
CA GLU A 2 -0.61 -12.84 4.40
C GLU A 2 -0.78 -11.62 3.46
N LEU A 3 -0.81 -10.40 4.00
CA LEU A 3 -0.94 -9.17 3.19
C LEU A 3 0.20 -8.99 2.18
N VAL A 4 1.42 -9.40 2.55
CA VAL A 4 2.57 -9.30 1.67
C VAL A 4 2.53 -10.43 0.64
N GLU A 5 2.38 -11.66 1.11
CA GLU A 5 2.45 -12.86 0.26
C GLU A 5 1.31 -12.95 -0.74
N HIS A 6 0.07 -12.85 -0.28
CA HIS A 6 -1.11 -13.16 -1.10
C HIS A 6 -1.69 -11.95 -1.83
N TYR A 7 -1.37 -10.73 -1.39
CA TYR A 7 -1.89 -9.51 -1.99
C TYR A 7 -0.80 -8.69 -2.66
N LEU A 8 0.21 -8.22 -1.92
CA LEU A 8 1.21 -7.30 -2.46
C LEU A 8 2.12 -7.96 -3.50
N CYS A 9 2.74 -9.12 -3.19
CA CYS A 9 3.61 -9.84 -4.11
C CYS A 9 2.86 -10.27 -5.36
N ARG A 10 1.64 -10.81 -5.21
CA ARG A 10 0.80 -11.20 -6.36
C ARG A 10 0.44 -10.00 -7.23
N LYS A 11 0.05 -8.87 -6.63
CA LYS A 11 -0.26 -7.64 -7.37
C LYS A 11 0.95 -7.16 -8.17
N ALA A 12 2.13 -7.15 -7.56
CA ALA A 12 3.38 -6.75 -8.21
C ALA A 12 3.79 -7.70 -9.35
N ALA A 13 3.53 -9.01 -9.20
CA ALA A 13 3.76 -10.02 -10.22
C ALA A 13 2.66 -10.10 -11.30
N GLY A 14 1.63 -9.25 -11.24
CA GLY A 14 0.48 -9.29 -12.16
C GLY A 14 -0.38 -10.56 -12.02
N GLN A 15 -0.26 -11.27 -10.90
CA GLN A 15 -1.00 -12.50 -10.62
C GLN A 15 -2.41 -12.20 -10.10
N ARG A 16 -3.32 -13.16 -10.29
CA ARG A 16 -4.69 -13.05 -9.77
C ARG A 16 -4.69 -13.02 -8.24
N LEU A 17 -5.38 -12.03 -7.69
CA LEU A 17 -5.62 -11.90 -6.26
C LEU A 17 -6.63 -12.96 -5.78
N PRO A 18 -6.49 -13.51 -4.56
CA PRO A 18 -7.46 -14.44 -4.00
C PRO A 18 -8.87 -13.86 -3.95
N VAL A 19 -9.00 -12.61 -3.48
CA VAL A 19 -10.24 -11.84 -3.43
C VAL A 19 -9.95 -10.38 -3.79
N PRO A 20 -10.72 -9.73 -4.68
CA PRO A 20 -10.47 -8.35 -5.10
C PRO A 20 -11.06 -7.32 -4.11
N ILE A 21 -10.59 -7.34 -2.85
CA ILE A 21 -11.10 -6.45 -1.77
C ILE A 21 -10.25 -5.20 -1.52
N ILE A 22 -9.07 -5.10 -2.13
CA ILE A 22 -8.15 -3.96 -1.95
C ILE A 22 -8.31 -3.03 -3.15
N ALA A 23 -8.72 -1.79 -2.91
CA ALA A 23 -8.91 -0.78 -3.96
C ALA A 23 -7.57 -0.27 -4.49
N GLU A 24 -7.51 0.11 -5.76
CA GLU A 24 -6.40 0.88 -6.32
C GLU A 24 -6.69 2.37 -6.18
N VAL A 25 -5.87 3.08 -5.41
CA VAL A 25 -6.02 4.51 -5.13
C VAL A 25 -4.64 5.14 -5.06
N ASP A 26 -4.46 6.28 -5.73
CA ASP A 26 -3.30 7.14 -5.49
C ASP A 26 -3.46 7.85 -4.15
N LEU A 27 -3.00 7.18 -3.08
CA LEU A 27 -3.23 7.56 -1.69
C LEU A 27 -2.71 8.99 -1.41
N TYR A 28 -1.60 9.35 -2.05
CA TYR A 28 -0.94 10.65 -1.87
C TYR A 28 -1.69 11.82 -2.54
N ARG A 29 -2.79 11.58 -3.25
CA ARG A 29 -3.63 12.67 -3.78
C ARG A 29 -4.77 13.09 -2.86
N PHE A 30 -5.03 12.34 -1.80
CA PHE A 30 -6.22 12.54 -0.97
C PHE A 30 -5.88 12.84 0.47
N ASP A 31 -6.76 13.61 1.11
CA ASP A 31 -6.75 13.74 2.55
C ASP A 31 -7.24 12.42 3.20
N PRO A 32 -6.74 12.04 4.39
CA PRO A 32 -7.04 10.74 4.99
C PRO A 32 -8.53 10.47 5.22
N TRP A 33 -9.31 11.50 5.54
CA TRP A 33 -10.76 11.39 5.78
C TRP A 33 -11.57 11.14 4.51
N ALA A 34 -10.99 11.34 3.31
CA ALA A 34 -11.64 11.03 2.04
C ALA A 34 -11.32 9.61 1.53
N LEU A 35 -10.42 8.88 2.21
CA LEU A 35 -10.03 7.51 1.82
C LEU A 35 -11.12 6.46 2.10
N PRO A 36 -11.88 6.49 3.21
CA PRO A 36 -12.91 5.49 3.49
C PRO A 36 -13.92 5.31 2.36
N ASP A 37 -14.37 6.42 1.75
CA ASP A 37 -15.33 6.41 0.64
C ASP A 37 -14.78 5.77 -0.65
N ARG A 38 -13.47 5.52 -0.71
CA ARG A 38 -12.77 4.91 -1.85
C ARG A 38 -12.44 3.44 -1.62
N ALA A 39 -12.67 2.93 -0.42
CA ALA A 39 -12.42 1.54 -0.11
C ALA A 39 -13.53 0.65 -0.68
N LEU A 40 -13.16 -0.57 -1.11
CA LEU A 40 -14.15 -1.57 -1.53
C LEU A 40 -14.83 -2.25 -0.34
N PHE A 41 -14.16 -2.29 0.81
CA PHE A 41 -14.62 -2.94 2.03
C PHE A 41 -13.92 -2.33 3.25
N GLY A 42 -14.52 -2.52 4.43
CA GLY A 42 -13.95 -2.13 5.73
C GLY A 42 -14.79 -1.09 6.45
N THR A 43 -14.89 -1.21 7.78
CA THR A 43 -15.65 -0.28 8.64
C THR A 43 -14.77 0.53 9.58
N ARG A 44 -13.61 -0.02 9.97
CA ARG A 44 -12.64 0.62 10.88
C ARG A 44 -11.25 0.75 10.28
N GLU A 45 -10.93 -0.15 9.37
CA GLU A 45 -9.66 -0.21 8.67
C GLU A 45 -9.92 -0.43 7.19
N TRP A 46 -9.07 0.17 6.37
CA TRP A 46 -9.19 0.15 4.91
C TRP A 46 -7.84 -0.13 4.28
N TYR A 47 -7.85 -0.88 3.18
CA TYR A 47 -6.65 -1.30 2.48
C TYR A 47 -6.66 -0.77 1.05
N PHE A 48 -5.51 -0.27 0.62
CA PHE A 48 -5.32 0.30 -0.71
C PHE A 48 -4.01 -0.17 -1.33
N PHE A 49 -4.03 -0.41 -2.63
CA PHE A 49 -2.83 -0.39 -3.46
C PHE A 49 -2.62 1.04 -3.95
N THR A 50 -1.43 1.58 -3.69
CA THR A 50 -1.02 2.90 -4.15
C THR A 50 0.28 2.81 -4.94
N PRO A 51 0.44 3.60 -6.01
CA PRO A 51 1.74 3.82 -6.62
C PRO A 51 2.75 4.27 -5.56
N ARG A 52 3.98 3.77 -5.67
CA ARG A 52 5.07 4.15 -4.78
C ARG A 52 5.92 5.23 -5.46
N ASP A 53 5.55 6.48 -5.22
CA ASP A 53 6.32 7.63 -5.71
C ASP A 53 7.58 7.84 -4.88
N ARG A 54 8.69 8.14 -5.55
CA ARG A 54 9.95 8.51 -4.91
C ARG A 54 10.00 10.03 -4.74
N LYS A 55 10.45 10.50 -3.57
CA LYS A 55 10.68 11.93 -3.32
C LYS A 55 11.80 12.50 -4.19
N TYR A 56 12.79 11.66 -4.52
CA TYR A 56 13.93 12.02 -5.36
C TYR A 56 14.09 10.94 -6.45
N PRO A 57 14.46 11.30 -7.70
CA PRO A 57 14.54 10.35 -8.81
C PRO A 57 15.33 9.06 -8.47
N ASN A 58 16.46 9.21 -7.78
CA ASN A 58 17.36 8.11 -7.39
C ASN A 58 17.28 7.73 -5.90
N GLY A 59 16.32 8.31 -5.15
CA GLY A 59 16.20 8.08 -3.71
C GLY A 59 15.23 6.95 -3.38
N SER A 60 15.49 6.23 -2.29
CA SER A 60 14.57 5.22 -1.74
C SER A 60 13.41 5.85 -0.93
N ARG A 61 13.54 7.13 -0.57
CA ARG A 61 12.57 7.85 0.25
C ARG A 61 11.28 8.07 -0.53
N PRO A 62 10.13 7.56 -0.04
CA PRO A 62 8.86 7.79 -0.71
C PRO A 62 8.43 9.25 -0.60
N ASN A 63 7.70 9.74 -1.60
CA ASN A 63 6.92 10.96 -1.44
C ASN A 63 5.83 10.70 -0.40
N ARG A 64 5.62 11.66 0.50
CA ARG A 64 4.63 11.57 1.58
C ARG A 64 3.73 12.79 1.66
N ALA A 65 3.83 13.74 0.72
CA ALA A 65 2.80 14.77 0.59
C ALA A 65 1.47 14.08 0.27
N ALA A 66 0.39 14.48 0.93
CA ALA A 66 -0.93 13.87 0.74
C ALA A 66 -2.02 14.92 0.91
N GLY A 67 -2.82 15.13 -0.14
CA GLY A 67 -3.87 16.15 -0.16
C GLY A 67 -3.32 17.52 0.25
N ASN A 68 -3.86 18.09 1.32
CA ASN A 68 -3.45 19.37 1.87
C ASN A 68 -2.38 19.27 2.98
N GLY A 69 -1.80 18.08 3.18
CA GLY A 69 -0.83 17.80 4.25
C GLY A 69 0.27 16.82 3.86
N TYR A 70 0.79 16.10 4.85
CA TYR A 70 1.81 15.07 4.63
C TYR A 70 1.75 13.95 5.68
N TRP A 71 2.15 12.75 5.27
CA TRP A 71 2.33 11.60 6.17
C TRP A 71 3.68 11.66 6.87
N LYS A 72 3.68 11.63 8.21
CA LYS A 72 4.89 11.49 9.02
C LYS A 72 5.07 10.02 9.41
N ALA A 73 6.24 9.44 9.12
CA ALA A 73 6.54 8.10 9.61
C ALA A 73 6.63 8.09 11.13
N THR A 74 6.08 7.04 11.73
CA THR A 74 6.11 6.76 13.15
C THR A 74 6.63 5.34 13.37
N GLY A 75 7.61 5.17 14.25
CA GLY A 75 8.27 3.87 14.48
C GLY A 75 9.37 3.54 13.46
N ALA A 76 10.01 2.39 13.66
CA ALA A 76 11.00 1.83 12.75
C ALA A 76 10.36 0.80 11.81
N ASP A 77 10.94 0.64 10.62
CA ASP A 77 10.51 -0.38 9.67
C ASP A 77 10.64 -1.78 10.29
N LYS A 78 9.58 -2.58 10.17
CA LYS A 78 9.57 -3.98 10.61
C LYS A 78 9.70 -4.88 9.38
N PRO A 79 10.75 -5.72 9.29
CA PRO A 79 10.86 -6.72 8.23
C PRO A 79 9.65 -7.65 8.27
N VAL A 80 9.04 -7.90 7.11
CA VAL A 80 8.00 -8.92 6.93
C VAL A 80 8.63 -10.01 6.08
N ALA A 81 8.83 -11.20 6.67
CA ALA A 81 9.40 -12.36 5.99
C ALA A 81 8.24 -13.32 5.65
N PRO A 82 7.65 -13.23 4.45
CA PRO A 82 6.67 -14.21 4.03
C PRO A 82 7.32 -15.59 3.97
N HIS A 83 6.54 -16.64 4.20
CA HIS A 83 7.06 -18.00 4.10
C HIS A 83 7.70 -18.21 2.72
N PRO A 84 8.81 -18.97 2.63
CA PRO A 84 9.54 -19.18 1.39
C PRO A 84 8.70 -20.05 0.44
N CYS A 85 7.79 -19.41 -0.28
CA CYS A 85 7.01 -19.99 -1.38
C CYS A 85 6.94 -19.05 -2.60
N CYS A 86 7.70 -17.94 -2.60
CA CYS A 86 7.53 -16.85 -3.58
C CYS A 86 8.76 -16.54 -4.45
N PHE A 87 9.82 -17.35 -4.40
CA PHE A 87 10.93 -17.24 -5.38
C PHE A 87 11.44 -18.64 -5.71
N ASP A 88 10.79 -19.28 -6.69
CA ASP A 88 11.42 -20.23 -7.62
C ASP A 88 11.40 -19.58 -9.00
#